data_AF-A0A6L7N8V4-F1
#
_entry.id   AF-A0A6L7N8V4-F1
#
_cell.length_a   1.000
_cell.length_b   1.000
_cell.length_c   1.000
_cell.angle_alpha   90.00
_cell.angle_beta   90.00
_cell.angle_gamma   90.00
#
_symmetry.space_group_name_H-M   'P 1'
#
loop_
_entity.id
_entity.type
_entity.pdbx_description
1 polymer ?
#
loop_
_entity_poly.entity_id
_entity_poly.type
_entity_poly.pdbx_seq_one_letter_code
_entity_poly.pdbx_strand_id
1 'polypeptide(L)' 'MKMAEADLLPAVRDAGEDTLIVADGTSCRHQVDLGTGRKALHVAQVIDMVLGNAVMPPADSSSDSAHHRCQHP' A
#
# COMPACT_ATOMS: atom_id res chain seq x y z
N MET A 1 1.89 -15.52 3.90
CA MET A 1 2.42 -14.86 2.68
C MET A 1 2.48 -15.73 1.43
N LYS A 2 2.35 -17.08 1.48
CA LYS A 2 2.47 -17.95 0.28
C LYS A 2 1.62 -17.53 -0.93
N MET A 3 0.40 -17.06 -0.73
CA MET A 3 -0.46 -16.59 -1.84
C MET A 3 0.04 -15.32 -2.51
N ALA A 4 0.65 -14.40 -1.77
CA ALA A 4 1.17 -13.16 -2.31
C ALA A 4 2.48 -13.39 -3.10
N GLU A 5 3.30 -14.34 -2.66
CA GLU A 5 4.54 -14.75 -3.34
C GLU A 5 4.30 -15.52 -4.64
N ALA A 6 3.06 -15.96 -4.91
CA ALA A 6 2.74 -16.69 -6.13
C ALA A 6 2.80 -15.80 -7.38
N ASP A 7 2.56 -14.49 -7.24
CA ASP A 7 2.48 -13.56 -8.38
C ASP A 7 2.67 -12.09 -7.96
N LEU A 8 1.88 -11.64 -6.97
CA LEU A 8 1.83 -10.24 -6.54
C LEU A 8 3.18 -9.66 -6.10
N LEU A 9 3.89 -10.31 -5.17
CA LEU A 9 5.13 -9.76 -4.60
C LEU A 9 6.30 -9.78 -5.60
N PRO A 10 6.50 -10.83 -6.42
CA PRO A 10 7.41 -10.76 -7.55
C PRO A 10 7.17 -9.55 -8.46
N ALA A 11 5.92 -9.35 -8.91
CA ALA A 11 5.58 -8.24 -9.81
C ALA A 11 5.86 -6.86 -9.18
N VAL A 12 5.59 -6.70 -7.88
CA VAL A 12 5.84 -5.43 -7.17
C VAL A 12 7.33 -5.16 -6.95
N ARG A 13 8.15 -6.20 -6.78
CA ARG A 13 9.62 -6.08 -6.66
C ARG A 13 10.28 -5.75 -8.01
N ASP A 14 9.72 -6.26 -9.11
CA ASP A 14 10.21 -5.99 -10.46
C ASP A 14 9.79 -4.59 -10.97
N ALA A 15 8.72 -4.02 -10.41
CA ALA A 15 8.28 -2.67 -10.75
C ALA A 15 9.30 -1.61 -10.29
N GLY A 16 9.64 -0.68 -11.18
CA GLY A 16 10.61 0.39 -10.92
C GLY A 16 10.28 1.24 -9.69
N GLU A 17 11.30 1.89 -9.13
CA GLU A 17 11.20 2.64 -7.87
C GLU A 17 10.11 3.73 -7.93
N ASP A 18 10.02 4.44 -9.05
CA ASP A 18 9.03 5.50 -9.30
C ASP A 18 7.64 4.99 -9.68
N THR A 19 7.44 3.67 -9.74
CA THR A 19 6.15 3.08 -10.11
C THR A 19 5.17 3.15 -8.95
N LEU A 20 4.01 3.79 -9.17
CA LEU A 20 2.92 3.75 -8.20
C LEU A 20 2.29 2.36 -8.15
N ILE A 21 2.19 1.78 -6.95
CA ILE A 21 1.48 0.52 -6.71
C ILE A 21 0.08 0.85 -6.21
N VAL A 22 -0.95 0.37 -6.92
CA VAL A 22 -2.36 0.63 -6.57
C VAL A 22 -3.05 -0.69 -6.29
N ALA A 23 -3.77 -0.76 -5.16
CA ALA A 23 -4.56 -1.93 -4.79
C ALA A 23 -5.80 -1.53 -3.97
N ASP A 24 -6.96 -2.01 -4.40
CA ASP A 24 -8.26 -1.66 -3.79
C ASP A 24 -8.54 -2.47 -2.52
N GLY A 25 -8.06 -3.72 -2.46
CA GLY A 25 -8.23 -4.59 -1.31
C GLY A 25 -7.24 -4.31 -0.18
N THR A 26 -7.74 -4.23 1.06
CA THR A 26 -6.90 -4.09 2.27
C THR A 26 -5.91 -5.25 2.41
N SER A 27 -6.31 -6.47 2.10
CA SER A 27 -5.43 -7.65 2.14
C SER A 27 -4.22 -7.49 1.20
N CYS A 28 -4.46 -7.08 -0.04
CA CYS A 28 -3.40 -6.86 -1.02
C CYS A 28 -2.45 -5.73 -0.59
N ARG A 29 -2.99 -4.62 -0.09
CA ARG A 29 -2.15 -3.52 0.44
C ARG A 29 -1.28 -3.98 1.61
N HIS A 30 -1.82 -4.73 2.56
CA HIS A 30 -1.03 -5.28 3.67
C HIS A 30 0.02 -6.30 3.21
N GLN A 31 -0.29 -7.13 2.21
CA GLN A 31 0.68 -8.06 1.65
C GLN A 31 1.84 -7.31 0.99
N VAL A 32 1.56 -6.28 0.18
CA VAL A 32 2.60 -5.47 -0.45
C VAL A 32 3.49 -4.80 0.60
N ASP A 33 2.89 -4.20 1.63
CA ASP A 33 3.61 -3.54 2.71
C ASP A 33 4.51 -4.51 3.47
N LEU A 34 3.95 -5.60 4.00
CA LEU A 34 4.69 -6.58 4.78
C LEU A 34 5.68 -7.40 3.94
N GLY A 35 5.45 -7.56 2.64
CA GLY A 35 6.23 -8.44 1.77
C GLY A 35 7.31 -7.74 0.94
N THR A 36 7.19 -6.42 0.74
CA THR A 36 8.15 -5.63 -0.06
C THR A 36 8.65 -4.37 0.64
N GLY A 37 8.01 -3.93 1.72
CA GLY A 37 8.27 -2.65 2.36
C GLY A 37 7.75 -1.44 1.56
N ARG A 38 7.19 -1.64 0.36
CA ARG A 38 6.57 -0.58 -0.44
C ARG A 38 5.14 -0.34 0.03
N LYS A 39 4.68 0.91 -0.06
CA LYS A 39 3.28 1.25 0.22
C LYS A 39 2.45 1.19 -1.06
N ALA A 40 1.37 0.42 -1.03
CA ALA A 40 0.35 0.43 -2.07
C ALA A 40 -0.77 1.42 -1.73
N LEU A 41 -1.19 2.22 -2.70
CA LEU A 41 -2.27 3.20 -2.57
C LEU A 41 -3.63 2.58 -2.89
N HIS A 42 -4.68 3.05 -2.24
CA HIS A 42 -6.05 2.77 -2.66
C HIS A 42 -6.42 3.64 -3.86
N VAL A 43 -7.23 3.14 -4.80
CA VAL A 43 -7.63 3.90 -6.01
C VAL A 43 -8.20 5.28 -5.70
N ALA A 44 -8.99 5.42 -4.63
CA ALA A 44 -9.53 6.72 -4.21
C ALA A 44 -8.43 7.76 -3.89
N GLN A 45 -7.30 7.34 -3.31
CA GLN A 45 -6.17 8.23 -3.04
C GLN A 45 -5.51 8.67 -4.36
N VAL A 46 -5.46 7.78 -5.35
CA VAL A 46 -4.95 8.12 -6.70
C VAL A 46 -5.83 9.16 -7.37
N ILE A 47 -7.15 8.98 -7.31
CA ILE A 47 -8.10 9.95 -7.84
C ILE A 47 -7.97 11.30 -7.11
N ASP A 48 -7.84 11.29 -5.79
CA ASP A 48 -7.69 12.50 -4.97
C ASP A 48 -6.43 13.32 -5.35
N MET A 49 -5.31 12.64 -5.61
CA MET A 49 -4.09 13.28 -6.12
C MET A 49 -4.31 13.98 -7.47
N VAL A 50 -5.08 13.35 -8.37
CA VAL A 50 -5.37 13.92 -9.70
C VAL A 50 -6.37 15.08 -9.62
N LEU A 51 -7.30 15.03 -8.66
CA LEU A 51 -8.25 16.12 -8.43
C LEU A 51 -7.61 17.34 -7.75
N GLY A 52 -6.35 17.25 -7.32
CA GLY A 52 -5.63 18.35 -6.67
C GLY A 52 -6.07 18.56 -5.21
N ASN A 53 -6.77 17.58 -4.64
CA ASN A 53 -7.29 17.63 -3.28
C ASN A 53 -6.30 17.06 -2.24
N ALA A 54 -5.22 16.41 -2.70
CA ALA A 54 -4.31 15.70 -1.84
C ALA A 54 -3.38 16.63 -1.04
N VAL A 55 -3.48 16.55 0.30
CA VAL A 55 -2.32 16.71 1.19
C VAL A 55 -1.41 15.52 0.90
N MET A 56 -0.24 15.77 0.32
CA MET A 56 0.74 14.72 0.02
C MET A 56 1.08 13.98 1.33
N PRO A 57 0.83 12.67 1.44
CA PRO A 57 1.23 11.94 2.64
C PRO A 57 2.76 11.97 2.75
N PRO A 58 3.32 12.18 3.94
CA PRO A 58 4.77 12.21 4.12
C PRO A 58 5.39 10.89 3.66
N ALA A 59 6.50 10.99 2.94
CA ALA A 59 7.20 9.86 2.32
C ALA A 59 7.79 8.86 3.35
N ASP A 60 7.69 9.14 4.65
CA ASP A 60 8.28 8.39 5.74
C ASP A 60 7.37 8.32 6.99
N SER A 61 6.25 7.61 6.93
CA SER A 61 5.54 7.21 8.17
C SER A 61 6.04 5.86 8.69
N SER A 62 7.34 5.78 9.01
CA SER A 62 7.77 4.78 9.99
C SER A 62 7.16 5.19 11.34
N SER A 63 6.20 4.40 11.81
CA SER A 63 5.45 4.52 13.06
C SER A 63 4.37 5.60 13.12
N ASP A 64 3.16 5.25 12.64
CA ASP A 64 1.97 5.55 13.43
C ASP A 64 1.27 4.24 13.79
N SER A 65 1.77 3.64 14.87
CA SER A 65 1.30 2.36 15.41
C SER A 65 -0.06 2.48 16.13
N ALA A 66 -0.86 3.52 15.84
CA ALA A 66 -2.01 3.89 16.66
C ALA A 66 -3.40 3.67 16.02
N HIS A 67 -3.52 3.12 14.80
CA HIS A 67 -4.83 3.08 14.10
C HIS A 67 -5.34 1.72 13.63
N HIS A 68 -5.00 0.60 14.29
CA HIS A 68 -5.82 -0.62 14.14
C HIS A 68 -5.90 -1.45 15.42
N ARG A 69 -6.43 -0.81 16.48
CA ARG A 69 -7.42 -1.48 17.34
C ARG A 69 -8.69 -1.77 16.52
N CYS A 70 -8.62 -2.70 15.59
CA CYS A 70 -9.79 -3.50 15.25
C CYS A 70 -9.79 -4.70 16.19
N GLN A 71 -10.18 -4.41 17.43
CA GLN A 71 -10.85 -5.39 18.26
C GLN A 71 -12.06 -5.90 17.48
N HIS A 72 -12.23 -7.21 17.38
CA HIS A 72 -13.44 -8.02 17.65
C HIS A 72 -13.13 -9.49 17.28
N PRO A 73 -13.79 -10.46 17.93
CA PRO A 73 -13.21 -11.57 18.70
C PRO A 73 -12.44 -12.63 17.90
#